data_AF-A0AAV8XLX9-F1
#
_entry.id   AF-A0AAV8XLX9-F1
#
_cell.length_a   1.000
_cell.length_b   1.000
_cell.length_c   1.000
_cell.angle_alpha   90.00
_cell.angle_beta   90.00
_cell.angle_gamma   90.00
#
_symmetry.space_group_name_H-M   'P 1'
#
loop_
_entity.id
_entity.type
_entity.pdbx_description
1 polymer ?
#
loop_
_entity_poly.entity_id
_entity_poly.type
_entity_poly.pdbx_seq_one_letter_code
_entity_poly.pdbx_strand_id
1 'polypeptide(L)' 'MIYACGTVRKGRKNLPVDFADDKQLKRGESDWRVSLDGLVCLKWMDNRPVYFLANYLDPSKMETM' A
#
# COMPACT_ATOMS: atom_id res chain seq x y z
N MET A 1 -14.76 -10.77 -12.19
CA MET A 1 -13.49 -10.34 -11.61
C MET A 1 -13.52 -10.60 -10.11
N ILE A 2 -12.42 -11.07 -9.52
CA ILE A 2 -12.33 -11.24 -8.06
C ILE A 2 -11.77 -9.94 -7.49
N TYR A 3 -12.52 -9.29 -6.59
CA TYR A 3 -12.04 -8.12 -5.85
C TYR A 3 -11.28 -8.60 -4.62
N ALA A 4 -9.97 -8.77 -4.78
CA ALA A 4 -9.10 -9.27 -3.75
C ALA A 4 -8.39 -8.11 -3.06
N CYS A 5 -8.38 -8.16 -1.73
CA CYS A 5 -7.57 -7.28 -0.91
C CYS A 5 -7.10 -8.02 0.35
N GLY A 6 -6.01 -7.55 0.96
CA GLY A 6 -5.53 -8.14 2.21
C GLY A 6 -4.15 -7.65 2.64
N THR A 7 -3.81 -7.95 3.88
CA THR A 7 -2.49 -7.63 4.43
C THR A 7 -1.44 -8.64 3.97
N VAL A 8 -0.19 -8.18 3.87
CA VAL A 8 0.96 -9.02 3.55
C VAL A 8 2.10 -8.76 4.53
N ARG A 9 2.99 -9.76 4.68
CA ARG A 9 4.19 -9.62 5.51
C ARG A 9 5.18 -8.65 4.86
N LYS A 10 5.83 -7.82 5.69
CA LYS A 10 7.00 -7.03 5.31
C LYS A 10 8.07 -7.95 4.70
N GLY A 11 8.68 -7.53 3.60
CA GLY A 11 9.72 -8.31 2.92
C GLY A 11 9.23 -9.50 2.08
N ARG A 12 7.91 -9.63 1.83
CA ARG A 12 7.40 -10.51 0.76
C ARG A 12 8.13 -10.21 -0.55
N LYS A 13 8.50 -11.27 -1.28
CA LYS A 13 9.14 -11.17 -2.60
C LYS A 13 8.31 -10.26 -3.53
N ASN A 14 8.98 -9.38 -4.25
CA ASN A 14 8.41 -8.40 -5.19
C ASN A 14 7.55 -7.28 -4.56
N LEU A 15 7.66 -7.05 -3.25
CA LEU A 15 7.20 -5.79 -2.66
C LEU A 15 8.08 -4.62 -3.17
N PRO A 16 7.51 -3.43 -3.41
CA PRO A 16 8.29 -2.23 -3.64
C PRO A 16 9.25 -1.98 -2.48
N VAL A 17 10.47 -1.56 -2.80
CA VAL A 17 11.56 -1.33 -1.83
C VAL A 17 11.76 0.16 -1.53
N ASP A 18 11.16 1.02 -2.35
CA ASP A 18 11.30 2.47 -2.36
C ASP A 18 10.18 3.17 -1.56
N PHE A 19 9.52 2.47 -0.63
CA PHE A 19 8.59 3.11 0.31
C PHE A 19 9.33 4.09 1.23
N ALA A 20 8.64 5.16 1.64
CA ALA A 20 9.10 6.07 2.68
C ALA A 20 9.59 5.30 3.92
N ASP A 21 10.66 5.76 4.57
CA ASP A 21 11.20 5.09 5.75
C ASP A 21 10.13 5.03 6.87
N ASP A 22 10.13 3.97 7.67
CA ASP A 22 9.21 3.81 8.81
C ASP A 22 9.29 5.02 9.79
N LYS A 23 10.45 5.68 9.89
CA LYS A 23 10.68 6.88 10.72
C LYS A 23 10.11 8.17 10.12
N GLN A 24 9.85 8.18 8.81
CA GLN A 24 9.34 9.36 8.10
C GLN A 24 7.82 9.40 8.08
N LEU A 25 7.15 8.26 8.28
CA LEU A 25 5.70 8.16 8.36
C LEU A 25 5.21 8.31 9.80
N LYS A 26 4.31 9.27 10.02
CA LYS A 26 3.56 9.38 11.27
C LYS A 26 2.41 8.39 11.30
N ARG A 27 1.95 8.04 12.50
CA ARG A 27 0.74 7.22 12.67
C ARG A 27 -0.43 7.86 11.92
N GLY A 28 -1.09 7.09 11.06
CA GLY A 28 -2.16 7.53 10.18
C GLY A 28 -1.71 7.82 8.74
N GLU A 29 -0.43 8.10 8.51
CA GLU A 29 0.09 8.37 7.16
C GLU A 29 0.28 7.08 6.35
N SER A 30 0.24 7.22 5.03
CA SER A 30 0.41 6.10 4.11
C SER A 30 1.27 6.48 2.91
N ASP A 31 1.91 5.48 2.34
CA ASP A 31 2.65 5.54 1.07
C ASP A 31 2.20 4.35 0.21
N TRP A 32 2.15 4.51 -1.11
CA TRP A 32 1.59 3.49 -2.00
C TRP A 32 2.26 3.47 -3.37
N ARG A 33 2.22 2.31 -4.01
CA ARG A 33 2.64 2.11 -5.41
C ARG A 33 1.56 1.35 -6.16
N VAL A 34 1.41 1.66 -7.44
CA VAL A 34 0.52 0.93 -8.34
C VAL A 34 1.38 0.29 -9.43
N SER A 35 1.20 -1.01 -9.62
CA SER A 35 1.84 -1.74 -10.73
C SER A 35 1.18 -1.37 -12.07
N LEU A 36 1.85 -1.69 -13.18
CA LEU A 36 1.29 -1.51 -14.53
C LEU A 36 -0.02 -2.28 -14.73
N ASP A 37 -0.21 -3.39 -14.01
CA ASP A 37 -1.41 -4.22 -14.06
C ASP A 37 -2.53 -3.75 -13.10
N GLY A 38 -2.35 -2.60 -12.44
CA GLY A 38 -3.37 -2.02 -11.55
C GLY A 38 -3.41 -2.62 -10.14
N LEU A 39 -2.44 -3.45 -9.75
CA LEU A 39 -2.29 -3.87 -8.36
C LEU A 39 -1.74 -2.74 -7.50
N VAL A 40 -2.43 -2.41 -6.40
CA VAL A 40 -1.99 -1.45 -5.40
C VAL A 40 -1.23 -2.17 -4.31
N CYS A 41 -0.07 -1.63 -3.96
CA CYS A 41 0.62 -1.93 -2.72
C CYS A 41 0.64 -0.69 -1.84
N LEU A 42 -0.02 -0.76 -0.69
CA LEU A 42 -0.14 0.32 0.28
C LEU A 42 0.62 -0.04 1.56
N LYS A 43 1.42 0.90 2.03
CA LYS A 43 2.07 0.91 3.33
C LYS A 43 1.35 1.94 4.19
N TRP A 44 0.77 1.51 5.31
CA TRP A 44 0.11 2.39 6.26
C TRP A 44 0.80 2.28 7.62
N MET A 45 1.05 3.43 8.24
CA MET A 45 1.69 3.48 9.54
C MET A 45 0.65 3.51 10.65
N ASP A 46 0.53 2.42 11.43
CA ASP A 46 -0.13 2.43 12.73
C ASP A 46 0.94 2.53 13.84
N ASN A 47 0.96 1.63 14.83
CA ASN A 47 2.08 1.49 15.76
C ASN A 47 3.30 0.83 15.09
N ARG A 48 3.07 0.08 14.01
CA ARG A 48 4.06 -0.55 13.13
C ARG A 48 3.57 -0.44 11.68
N PRO A 49 4.46 -0.48 10.68
CA PRO A 49 4.04 -0.43 9.28
C PRO A 49 3.24 -1.68 8.91
N VAL A 50 2.06 -1.46 8.34
CA VAL A 50 1.18 -2.49 7.77
C VAL A 50 1.26 -2.41 6.26
N TYR A 51 1.48 -3.55 5.60
CA TYR A 51 1.50 -3.66 4.15
C TYR A 51 0.20 -4.31 3.68
N PHE A 52 -0.40 -3.75 2.63
CA PHE A 52 -1.68 -4.14 2.09
C PHE A 52 -1.61 -4.23 0.56
N LEU A 53 -2.24 -5.26 -0.02
CA LEU A 53 -2.40 -5.40 -1.46
C LEU A 53 -3.87 -5.36 -1.84
N ALA A 54 -4.20 -4.76 -2.98
CA ALA A 54 -5.52 -4.82 -3.58
C ALA A 54 -5.45 -4.80 -5.10
N ASN A 55 -6.43 -5.40 -5.79
CA ASN A 55 -6.52 -5.41 -7.26
C ASN A 55 -7.69 -4.57 -7.81
N TYR A 56 -8.37 -3.83 -6.94
CA TYR A 56 -9.58 -3.05 -7.29
C TYR A 56 -9.59 -1.66 -6.66
N LEU A 57 -8.56 -1.31 -5.87
CA LEU A 57 -8.36 0.03 -5.36
C LEU A 57 -7.42 0.77 -6.30
N ASP A 58 -7.56 2.09 -6.38
CA ASP A 58 -6.59 2.96 -7.04
C ASP A 58 -6.52 4.27 -6.24
N PRO A 59 -5.55 4.42 -5.32
CA PRO A 59 -5.43 5.63 -4.50
C PRO A 59 -5.06 6.88 -5.31
N SER A 60 -4.62 6.74 -6.56
CA SER A 60 -4.40 7.89 -7.45
C SER A 60 -5.69 8.50 -7.98
N LYS A 61 -6.80 7.76 -7.91
CA LYS A 61 -8.12 8.15 -8.42
C LYS A 61 -9.10 8.54 -7.32
N MET A 62 -8.64 8.77 -6.09
CA MET A 62 -9.53 9.32 -5.05
C MET A 62 -9.99 10.72 -5.48
N GLU A 63 -11.24 10.82 -5.93
CA GLU A 63 -11.97 12.09 -6.03
C GLU A 63 -12.17 12.62 -4.61
N THR A 64 -11.62 13.80 -4.35
CA THR A 64 -11.93 14.57 -3.15
C THR A 64 -13.41 14.95 -3.22
N MET A 65 -14.25 14.32 -2.39
CA MET A 65 -15.60 14.83 -2.08
C MET A 65 -15.51 16.10 -1.24
#